data_AF-A0A3L9FNC0-F1
#
_entry.id   AF-A0A3L9FNC0-F1
#
_cell.length_a   1.000
_cell.length_b   1.000
_cell.length_c   1.000
_cell.angle_alpha   90.00
_cell.angle_beta   90.00
_cell.angle_gamma   90.00
#
_symmetry.space_group_name_H-M   'P 1'
#
loop_
_entity.id
_entity.type
_entity.pdbx_description
1 polymer ?
#
loop_
_entity_poly.entity_id
_entity_poly.type
_entity_poly.pdbx_seq_one_letter_code
_entity_poly.pdbx_strand_id
1 'polypeptide(L)'
;QPSRLPEHETTWAMTVHKSQGSEFDHAALILPSQRTPVVTRELVYTAVTRARRRLSLYADERILSAAIATRTERRSGLAALFSSRE
;
A
#
# COMPACT_ATOMS: atom_id res chain seq x y z
N GLN A 1 14.91 26.68 -15.26
CA GLN A 1 13.57 26.80 -15.86
C GLN A 1 12.71 25.66 -15.28
N PRO A 2 11.75 25.92 -14.38
CA PRO A 2 10.89 24.86 -13.86
C PRO A 2 9.73 24.67 -14.84
N SER A 3 10.00 24.12 -16.03
CA SER A 3 9.06 24.24 -17.17
C SER A 3 8.66 22.92 -17.83
N ARG A 4 9.08 21.76 -17.32
CA ARG A 4 8.60 20.49 -17.85
C ARG A 4 8.12 19.59 -16.74
N LEU A 5 6.81 19.38 -16.72
CA LEU A 5 6.25 18.20 -16.10
C LEU A 5 6.93 16.98 -16.75
N PRO A 6 7.38 16.00 -15.95
CA PRO A 6 7.92 14.75 -16.49
C PRO A 6 6.86 14.04 -17.34
N GLU A 7 7.30 13.06 -18.13
CA GLU A 7 6.38 12.21 -18.89
C GLU A 7 5.26 11.69 -17.99
N HIS A 8 4.02 11.84 -18.46
CA HIS A 8 2.81 11.48 -17.73
C HIS A 8 2.07 10.38 -18.49
N GLU A 9 1.58 9.40 -17.74
CA GLU A 9 0.81 8.28 -18.28
C GLU A 9 -0.63 8.36 -17.79
N THR A 10 -1.59 8.06 -18.65
CA THR A 10 -2.98 7.90 -18.23
C THR A 10 -3.08 6.68 -17.33
N THR A 11 -3.42 6.88 -16.06
CA THR A 11 -3.42 5.79 -15.08
C THR A 11 -4.83 5.26 -14.84
N TRP A 12 -5.18 4.15 -15.51
CA TRP A 12 -6.41 3.41 -15.25
C TRP A 12 -6.28 2.47 -14.05
N ALA A 13 -5.08 1.93 -13.84
CA ALA A 13 -4.74 1.09 -12.70
C ALA A 13 -3.31 1.39 -12.26
N MET A 14 -3.08 1.40 -10.95
CA MET A 14 -1.76 1.61 -10.36
C MET A 14 -1.54 0.65 -9.21
N THR A 15 -0.28 0.43 -8.87
CA THR A 15 0.06 -0.26 -7.63
C THR A 15 -0.25 0.64 -6.44
N VAL A 16 -0.56 0.01 -5.29
CA VAL A 16 -0.76 0.74 -4.02
C VAL A 16 0.43 1.64 -3.69
N HIS A 17 1.66 1.19 -3.98
CA HIS A 17 2.86 1.99 -3.78
C HIS A 17 2.87 3.27 -4.63
N LYS A 18 2.50 3.19 -5.92
CA LYS A 18 2.42 4.37 -6.79
C LYS A 18 1.29 5.34 -6.39
N SER A 19 0.29 4.87 -5.65
CA SER A 19 -0.83 5.70 -5.16
C SER A 19 -0.52 6.50 -3.89
N GLN A 20 0.68 6.36 -3.31
CA GLN A 20 1.05 7.04 -2.07
C GLN A 20 0.93 8.57 -2.20
N GLY A 21 0.23 9.19 -1.24
CA GLY A 21 -0.03 10.63 -1.23
C GLY A 21 -1.21 11.07 -2.12
N SER A 22 -1.82 10.16 -2.87
CA SER A 22 -3.03 10.42 -3.67
C SER A 22 -4.28 9.83 -3.00
N GLU A 23 -5.45 10.41 -3.25
CA GLU A 23 -6.74 9.89 -2.77
C GLU A 23 -7.82 10.07 -3.83
N PHE A 24 -8.81 9.18 -3.82
CA PHE A 24 -9.88 9.12 -4.81
C PHE A 24 -11.24 9.00 -4.12
N ASP A 25 -12.28 9.58 -4.70
CA ASP A 25 -13.64 9.47 -4.14
C ASP A 25 -14.10 8.00 -4.06
N HIS A 26 -13.79 7.22 -5.10
CA HIS A 26 -13.98 5.78 -5.13
C HIS A 26 -12.70 5.10 -5.63
N ALA A 27 -12.21 4.09 -4.91
CA ALA A 27 -11.14 3.22 -5.36
C ALA A 27 -11.60 1.76 -5.45
N ALA A 28 -11.05 1.01 -6.41
CA ALA A 28 -11.16 -0.44 -6.48
C ALA A 28 -9.81 -1.07 -6.12
N LEU A 29 -9.80 -1.97 -5.14
CA LEU A 29 -8.63 -2.75 -4.74
C LEU A 29 -8.79 -4.19 -5.23
N ILE A 30 -7.80 -4.67 -5.97
CA ILE A 30 -7.71 -6.05 -6.42
C ILE A 30 -6.52 -6.70 -5.73
N LEU A 31 -6.77 -7.78 -4.99
CA LEU A 31 -5.71 -8.61 -4.39
C LEU A 31 -5.39 -9.79 -5.31
N PRO A 32 -4.13 -10.27 -5.33
CA PRO A 32 -3.78 -11.46 -6.08
C PRO A 32 -4.55 -12.68 -5.56
N SER A 33 -4.77 -13.66 -6.43
CA SER A 33 -5.44 -14.93 -6.08
C SER A 33 -4.56 -15.87 -5.24
N GLN A 34 -3.26 -15.60 -5.18
CA GLN A 34 -2.28 -16.37 -4.42
C GLN A 34 -1.60 -15.50 -3.36
N ARG A 35 -1.13 -16.14 -2.28
CA ARG A 35 -0.39 -15.43 -1.23
C ARG A 35 0.94 -14.94 -1.79
N THR A 36 1.26 -13.68 -1.50
CA THR A 36 2.54 -13.08 -1.86
C THR A 36 3.09 -12.32 -0.66
N PRO A 37 4.42 -12.30 -0.43
CA PRO A 37 5.01 -11.61 0.72
C PRO A 37 4.74 -10.10 0.77
N VAL A 38 4.43 -9.49 -0.38
CA VAL A 38 4.14 -8.05 -0.46
C VAL A 38 2.76 -7.68 0.08
N VAL A 39 1.82 -8.62 0.12
CA VAL A 39 0.45 -8.37 0.58
C VAL A 39 0.39 -8.49 2.10
N THR A 40 0.76 -7.40 2.77
CA THR A 40 0.75 -7.25 4.22
C THR A 40 -0.42 -6.37 4.70
N ARG A 41 -0.65 -6.35 6.01
CA ARG A 41 -1.65 -5.49 6.64
C ARG A 41 -1.42 -4.01 6.33
N GLU A 42 -0.16 -3.57 6.35
CA GLU A 42 0.19 -2.18 6.06
C GLU A 42 -0.07 -1.83 4.58
N LEU A 43 0.12 -2.77 3.64
CA LEU A 43 -0.24 -2.56 2.24
C LEU A 43 -1.77 -2.43 2.08
N VAL A 44 -2.53 -3.34 2.69
CA VAL A 44 -4.00 -3.29 2.65
C VAL A 44 -4.53 -2.00 3.27
N TYR A 45 -4.00 -1.60 4.43
CA TYR A 45 -4.35 -0.34 5.08
C TYR A 45 -4.07 0.87 4.19
N THR A 46 -2.88 0.90 3.55
CA THR A 46 -2.52 1.97 2.62
C THR A 46 -3.51 2.03 1.46
N ALA A 47 -3.88 0.88 0.89
CA ALA A 47 -4.85 0.79 -0.21
C ALA A 47 -6.25 1.25 0.20
N VAL A 48 -6.73 0.83 1.37
CA VAL A 48 -8.04 1.24 1.92
C VAL A 48 -8.09 2.76 2.11
N THR A 49 -7.04 3.37 2.67
CA THR A 49 -6.98 4.83 2.88
C THR A 49 -6.85 5.64 1.59
N ARG A 50 -6.69 5.02 0.41
CA ARG A 50 -6.77 5.75 -0.87
C ARG A 50 -8.22 6.08 -1.25
N ALA A 51 -9.20 5.39 -0.69
CA ALA A 51 -10.62 5.63 -0.93
C ALA A 51 -11.20 6.62 0.10
N ARG A 52 -11.75 7.74 -0.38
CA ARG A 52 -12.37 8.77 0.48
C ARG A 52 -13.80 8.43 0.88
N ARG A 53 -14.61 7.94 -0.07
CA ARG A 53 -16.06 7.72 0.12
C ARG A 53 -16.46 6.27 -0.06
N ARG A 54 -15.83 5.57 -1.01
CA ARG A 54 -16.20 4.19 -1.35
C ARG A 54 -14.97 3.36 -1.71
N LEU A 55 -14.94 2.13 -1.22
CA LEU A 55 -13.99 1.10 -1.64
C LEU A 55 -14.77 -0.06 -2.27
N SER A 56 -14.32 -0.53 -3.43
CA SER A 56 -14.70 -1.84 -3.97
C SER A 56 -13.53 -2.80 -3.81
N LEU A 57 -13.75 -3.94 -3.19
CA LEU A 57 -12.70 -4.92 -2.92
C LEU A 57 -12.96 -6.21 -3.71
N TYR A 58 -11.96 -6.61 -4.49
CA TYR A 58 -11.91 -7.88 -5.19
C TYR A 58 -10.77 -8.71 -4.62
N ALA A 59 -11.11 -9.66 -3.76
CA ALA A 59 -10.13 -10.51 -3.08
C ALA A 59 -10.75 -11.86 -2.71
N ASP A 60 -9.94 -12.91 -2.71
CA ASP A 60 -10.26 -14.14 -1.99
C ASP A 60 -10.18 -13.85 -0.48
N GLU A 61 -11.20 -14.24 0.27
CA GLU A 61 -11.30 -13.98 1.70
C GLU A 61 -10.08 -14.52 2.47
N ARG A 62 -9.56 -15.69 2.09
CA ARG A 62 -8.39 -16.30 2.72
C ARG A 62 -7.11 -15.50 2.49
N ILE A 63 -7.02 -14.81 1.35
CA ILE A 63 -5.90 -13.91 1.05
C ILE A 63 -6.02 -12.64 1.87
N LEU A 64 -7.20 -12.05 1.94
CA LEU A 64 -7.45 -10.87 2.75
C LEU A 64 -7.18 -11.12 4.24
N SER A 65 -7.70 -12.22 4.80
CA SER A 65 -7.46 -12.60 6.20
C SER A 65 -5.98 -12.82 6.48
N ALA A 66 -5.26 -13.49 5.58
CA ALA A 66 -3.82 -13.70 5.71
C ALA A 66 -3.04 -12.37 5.64
N ALA A 67 -3.44 -11.46 4.75
CA ALA A 67 -2.85 -10.14 4.62
C ALA A 67 -2.98 -9.34 5.92
N ILE A 68 -4.19 -9.28 6.48
CA ILE A 68 -4.50 -8.56 7.72
C ILE A 68 -3.72 -9.15 8.91
N ALA A 69 -3.48 -10.46 8.93
CA ALA A 69 -2.67 -11.11 9.97
C ALA A 69 -1.16 -10.87 9.81
N THR A 70 -0.68 -10.53 8.61
CA THR A 70 0.74 -10.40 8.30
C THR A 70 1.20 -8.96 8.51
N ARG A 71 2.01 -8.72 9.56
CA ARG A 71 2.64 -7.42 9.82
C ARG A 71 3.99 -7.32 9.13
N THR A 72 4.31 -6.12 8.65
CA THR A 72 5.64 -5.81 8.11
C THR A 72 6.66 -5.71 9.25
N GLU A 73 7.68 -6.56 9.24
CA GLU A 73 8.82 -6.45 10.14
C GLU A 73 9.89 -5.53 9.55
N ARG A 74 10.25 -4.47 10.27
CA ARG A 74 11.34 -3.56 9.87
C ARG A 74 12.58 -3.81 10.73
N ARG A 75 13.68 -4.19 10.09
CA ARG A 75 15.00 -4.37 10.73
C ARG A 75 15.95 -3.26 10.27
N SER A 76 15.83 -2.08 10.87
CA SER A 76 16.66 -0.91 10.49
C SER A 76 17.89 -0.71 11.37
N GLY A 77 17.99 -1.38 12.52
CA GLY A 77 19.05 -1.16 13.51
C GLY A 77 18.96 0.18 14.27
N LEU A 78 18.08 1.10 13.86
CA LEU A 78 17.93 2.42 14.49
C LEU A 78 17.54 2.33 15.96
N ALA A 79 16.61 1.42 16.31
CA ALA A 79 16.20 1.23 17.69
C ALA A 79 17.39 0.86 18.59
N ALA A 80 18.19 -0.14 18.16
CA ALA A 80 19.39 -0.56 18.89
C ALA A 80 20.43 0.57 19.00
N LEU A 81 20.59 1.37 17.95
CA LEU A 81 21.52 2.51 17.93
C LEU A 81 21.10 3.64 18.88
N PHE A 82 19.80 3.87 19.07
CA PHE A 82 19.32 4.84 20.06
C PHE A 82 19.43 4.28 21.49
N SER A 83 19.18 2.98 21.70
CA SER A 83 19.33 2.34 23.01
C SER A 83 20.77 2.26 23.52
N SER A 84 21.77 2.30 22.64
CA SER A 84 23.19 2.32 23.03
C SER A 84 23.75 3.72 23.30
N ARG A 85 22.92 4.76 23.15
CA ARG A 85 23.28 6.18 23.34
C ARG A 85 22.63 6.80 24.58
N GLU A 86 21.81 6.04 25.30
CA GLU A 86 21.35 6.31 26.67
C GLU A 86 22.25 5.59 27.66
#